data_AF-A0A031IC57-F1
#
_entry.id   AF-A0A031IC57-F1
#
_cell.length_a   1.000
_cell.length_b   1.000
_cell.length_c   1.000
_cell.angle_alpha   90.00
_cell.angle_beta   90.00
_cell.angle_gamma   90.00
#
_symmetry.space_group_name_H-M   'P 1'
#
loop_
_entity.id
_entity.type
_entity.pdbx_description
1 polymer ?
#
loop_
_entity_poly.entity_id
_entity_poly.type
_entity_poly.pdbx_seq_one_letter_code
_entity_poly.pdbx_strand_id
1 'polypeptide(L)'
;MWKPFTKNQSIAPALQAFRELDVEMFRTHVAQLNDAEQRALQFIKRSLEQDSPAHLELALEMKQPFSEIDRLFQTLVACQNRQQLLEMLLAHGLDVNQVYTLEGHRSIVRQPLHFPVGLYAARHPELWTLVATKLDVTYTMHLQRSDQFMETHELNLLDLVLLLDIEEELTIRVLDQLSECKATVGLAERLQRPTSPLLFKTIEANAYLPTFVYAKHYFPFYALIGRQTTLFPSLLKRVMQEPVASEICKDALLAFHNHHPGLAMTMGDVYIEQLFGMGLVLRDVGHVDFRKMDAEYVLPEYREVVDRLND
;
A
#
# COMPACT_ATOMS: atom_id res chain seq x y z
N MET A 1 33.51 -11.21 -28.16
CA MET A 1 34.67 -10.76 -27.36
C MET A 1 34.13 -10.01 -26.16
N TRP A 2 34.05 -10.65 -24.99
CA TRP A 2 33.59 -9.98 -23.75
C TRP A 2 34.72 -9.04 -23.27
N LYS A 3 34.44 -7.74 -23.15
CA LYS A 3 35.37 -6.81 -22.49
C LYS A 3 35.34 -7.10 -20.98
N PRO A 4 36.51 -7.28 -20.33
CA PRO A 4 36.55 -7.43 -18.88
C PRO A 4 35.98 -6.16 -18.21
N PHE A 5 35.11 -6.35 -17.22
CA PHE A 5 34.61 -5.27 -16.38
C PHE A 5 35.81 -4.60 -15.70
N THR A 6 36.11 -3.36 -16.09
CA THR A 6 37.20 -2.59 -15.49
C THR A 6 36.58 -1.70 -14.42
N LYS A 7 36.85 -1.98 -13.15
CA LYS A 7 36.29 -1.21 -12.03
C LYS A 7 36.83 0.23 -12.09
N ASN A 8 35.93 1.20 -12.22
CA ASN A 8 36.30 2.61 -12.20
C ASN A 8 36.89 2.97 -10.82
N GLN A 9 38.13 3.47 -10.81
CA GLN A 9 38.87 3.76 -9.59
C GLN A 9 38.27 4.93 -8.80
N SER A 10 37.43 5.76 -9.43
CA SER A 10 36.80 6.92 -8.80
C SER A 10 35.57 6.59 -7.97
N ILE A 11 35.06 5.35 -8.02
CA ILE A 11 33.89 4.92 -7.23
C ILE A 11 34.17 5.02 -5.72
N ALA A 12 35.30 4.45 -5.26
CA ALA A 12 35.64 4.43 -3.84
C ALA A 12 35.94 5.83 -3.28
N PRO A 13 36.77 6.65 -3.96
CA PRO A 13 37.01 8.03 -3.56
C PRO A 13 35.74 8.90 -3.57
N ALA A 14 34.83 8.74 -4.56
CA ALA A 14 33.56 9.45 -4.57
C ALA A 14 32.69 9.10 -3.35
N LEU A 15 32.61 7.81 -2.99
CA LEU A 15 31.89 7.39 -1.79
C LEU A 15 32.51 7.92 -0.50
N GLN A 16 33.84 7.96 -0.41
CA GLN A 16 34.53 8.48 0.76
C GLN A 16 34.32 10.00 0.89
N ALA A 17 34.53 10.74 -0.19
CA ALA A 17 34.31 12.19 -0.22
C ALA A 17 32.86 12.54 0.10
N PHE A 18 31.89 11.77 -0.41
CA PHE A 18 30.48 11.95 -0.06
C PHE A 18 30.24 11.77 1.44
N ARG A 19 30.77 10.70 2.05
CA ARG A 19 30.62 10.42 3.49
C ARG A 19 31.26 11.49 4.39
N GLU A 20 32.33 12.11 3.91
CA GLU A 20 33.06 13.16 4.64
C GLU A 20 32.52 14.56 4.37
N LEU A 21 31.51 14.71 3.49
CA LEU A 21 31.04 15.99 2.95
C LEU A 21 32.18 16.82 2.31
N ASP A 22 33.19 16.17 1.76
CA ASP A 22 34.23 16.83 0.96
C ASP A 22 33.68 17.14 -0.43
N VAL A 23 33.08 18.32 -0.56
CA VAL A 23 32.39 18.78 -1.78
C VAL A 23 33.33 18.82 -2.99
N GLU A 24 34.58 19.25 -2.81
CA GLU A 24 35.54 19.38 -3.93
C GLU A 24 35.99 18.00 -4.44
N MET A 25 36.36 17.11 -3.52
CA MET A 25 36.75 15.75 -3.89
C MET A 25 35.57 14.96 -4.45
N PHE A 26 34.37 15.16 -3.90
CA PHE A 26 33.16 14.53 -4.41
C PHE A 26 32.90 14.92 -5.86
N ARG A 27 32.82 16.23 -6.15
CA ARG A 27 32.61 16.74 -7.51
C ARG A 27 33.67 16.21 -8.49
N THR A 28 34.93 16.17 -8.06
CA THR A 28 36.05 15.69 -8.87
C THR A 28 35.90 14.21 -9.26
N HIS A 29 35.57 13.35 -8.30
CA HIS A 29 35.48 11.92 -8.55
C HIS A 29 34.16 11.51 -9.21
N VAL A 30 33.06 12.18 -8.87
CA VAL A 30 31.75 11.97 -9.49
C VAL A 30 31.78 12.29 -10.98
N ALA A 31 32.45 13.36 -11.39
CA ALA A 31 32.57 13.74 -12.81
C ALA A 31 33.25 12.65 -13.67
N GLN A 32 33.93 11.70 -13.04
CA GLN A 32 34.60 10.58 -13.71
C GLN A 32 33.74 9.30 -13.74
N LEU A 33 32.57 9.31 -13.11
CA LEU A 33 31.62 8.21 -13.12
C LEU A 33 30.65 8.36 -14.29
N ASN A 34 30.31 7.26 -14.95
CA ASN A 34 29.24 7.28 -15.95
C ASN A 34 27.84 7.25 -15.28
N ASP A 35 26.79 7.52 -16.05
CA ASP A 35 25.41 7.58 -15.55
C ASP A 35 24.93 6.28 -14.86
N ALA A 36 25.40 5.11 -15.30
CA ALA A 36 25.04 3.84 -14.67
C ALA A 36 25.74 3.66 -13.32
N GLU A 37 27.03 4.01 -13.22
CA GLU A 37 27.80 4.00 -11.96
C GLU A 37 27.21 4.98 -10.95
N GLN A 38 26.93 6.20 -11.43
CA GLN A 38 26.27 7.25 -10.67
C GLN A 38 24.93 6.81 -10.07
N ARG A 39 24.04 6.22 -10.90
CA ARG A 39 22.77 5.64 -10.43
C ARG A 39 22.98 4.48 -9.45
N ALA A 40 23.93 3.58 -9.72
CA ALA A 40 24.20 2.44 -8.86
C ALA A 40 24.70 2.83 -7.46
N LEU A 41 25.32 4.01 -7.32
CA LEU A 41 25.77 4.50 -6.03
C LEU A 41 24.66 5.07 -5.14
N GLN A 42 23.51 5.44 -5.72
CA GLN A 42 22.30 5.87 -5.03
C GLN A 42 22.54 6.95 -3.96
N PHE A 43 23.34 7.99 -4.28
CA PHE A 43 23.71 9.03 -3.30
C PHE A 43 22.51 9.73 -2.64
N ILE A 44 21.42 9.94 -3.38
CA ILE A 44 20.17 10.49 -2.83
C ILE A 44 19.62 9.57 -1.74
N LYS A 45 19.42 8.28 -2.02
CA LYS A 45 18.95 7.32 -1.01
C LYS A 45 19.87 7.28 0.22
N ARG A 46 21.19 7.26 0.01
CA ARG A 46 22.18 7.26 1.09
C ARG A 46 22.10 8.52 1.97
N SER A 47 21.74 9.66 1.40
CA SER A 47 21.54 10.88 2.18
C SER A 47 20.29 10.82 3.07
N LEU A 48 19.23 10.15 2.59
CA LEU A 48 18.02 9.88 3.37
C LEU A 48 18.30 8.86 4.49
N GLU A 49 19.04 7.78 4.21
CA GLU A 49 19.46 6.79 5.22
C GLU A 49 20.33 7.42 6.33
N GLN A 50 21.05 8.50 6.01
CA GLN A 50 21.83 9.29 6.97
C GLN A 50 21.03 10.43 7.61
N ASP A 51 19.78 10.63 7.20
CA ASP A 51 18.90 11.72 7.64
C ASP A 51 19.59 13.10 7.56
N SER A 52 20.32 13.34 6.47
CA SER A 52 21.24 14.48 6.37
C SER A 52 20.91 15.42 5.20
N PRO A 53 20.35 16.61 5.48
CA PRO A 53 20.08 17.62 4.46
C PRO A 53 21.33 18.05 3.67
N ALA A 54 22.49 18.15 4.32
CA ALA A 54 23.74 18.55 3.66
C ALA A 54 24.20 17.51 2.62
N HIS A 55 24.09 16.22 2.94
CA HIS A 55 24.39 15.16 1.97
C HIS A 55 23.38 15.12 0.84
N LEU A 56 22.10 15.40 1.15
CA LEU A 56 21.05 15.43 0.13
C LEU A 56 21.28 16.58 -0.84
N GLU A 57 21.64 17.77 -0.35
CA GLU A 57 21.99 18.93 -1.17
C GLU A 57 23.13 18.57 -2.14
N LEU A 58 24.23 18.02 -1.62
CA LEU A 58 25.38 17.60 -2.42
C LEU A 58 25.01 16.54 -3.48
N ALA A 59 24.14 15.58 -3.13
CA ALA A 59 23.67 14.57 -4.08
C ALA A 59 22.77 15.19 -5.18
N LEU A 60 21.92 16.15 -4.82
CA LEU A 60 20.99 16.80 -5.76
C LEU A 60 21.69 17.76 -6.73
N GLU A 61 22.85 18.32 -6.36
CA GLU A 61 23.70 19.12 -7.27
C GLU A 61 24.07 18.36 -8.55
N MET A 62 24.13 17.03 -8.48
CA MET A 62 24.48 16.17 -9.62
C MET A 62 23.39 16.15 -10.69
N LYS A 63 22.17 16.61 -10.39
CA LYS A 63 21.00 16.65 -11.29
C LYS A 63 20.71 15.30 -11.97
N GLN A 64 20.96 14.21 -11.26
CA GLN A 64 20.63 12.88 -11.75
C GLN A 64 19.11 12.68 -11.75
N PRO A 65 18.56 11.91 -12.71
CA PRO A 65 17.19 11.45 -12.61
C PRO A 65 16.99 10.64 -11.32
N PHE A 66 15.86 10.87 -10.65
CA PHE A 66 15.46 10.02 -9.53
C PHE A 66 15.25 8.58 -10.00
N SER A 67 15.69 7.62 -9.19
CA SER A 67 15.56 6.19 -9.45
C SER A 67 15.03 5.50 -8.20
N GLU A 68 14.27 4.42 -8.37
CA GLU A 68 13.67 3.67 -7.24
C GLU A 68 12.87 4.61 -6.31
N ILE A 69 12.00 5.45 -6.90
CA ILE A 69 11.29 6.52 -6.17
C ILE A 69 10.43 5.95 -5.04
N ASP A 70 9.83 4.78 -5.23
CA ASP A 70 9.10 4.05 -4.18
C ASP A 70 10.00 3.83 -2.95
N ARG A 71 11.23 3.35 -3.15
CA ARG A 71 12.20 3.13 -2.07
C ARG A 71 12.70 4.43 -1.47
N LEU A 72 12.84 5.49 -2.26
CA LEU A 72 13.17 6.82 -1.74
C LEU A 72 12.08 7.30 -0.78
N PHE A 73 10.80 7.20 -1.14
CA PHE A 73 9.69 7.53 -0.26
C PHE A 73 9.65 6.64 0.99
N GLN A 74 9.83 5.33 0.85
CA GLN A 74 9.88 4.41 2.00
C GLN A 74 11.05 4.72 2.95
N THR A 75 12.19 5.16 2.43
CA THR A 75 13.32 5.60 3.27
C THR A 75 13.01 6.93 3.94
N LEU A 76 12.45 7.87 3.18
CA LEU A 76 12.09 9.21 3.64
C LEU A 76 11.10 9.20 4.81
N VAL A 77 10.09 8.33 4.77
CA VAL A 77 9.11 8.24 5.87
C VAL A 77 9.74 7.83 7.20
N ALA A 78 10.89 7.14 7.18
CA ALA A 78 11.61 6.76 8.39
C ALA A 78 12.53 7.87 8.95
N CYS A 79 12.78 8.95 8.20
CA CYS A 79 13.68 10.04 8.61
C CYS A 79 13.04 10.99 9.65
N GLN A 80 13.85 11.58 10.53
CA GLN A 80 13.40 12.64 11.43
C GLN A 80 13.21 13.96 10.68
N ASN A 81 14.11 14.31 9.75
CA ASN A 81 14.02 15.53 8.95
C ASN A 81 13.18 15.36 7.67
N ARG A 82 12.28 14.37 7.63
CA ARG A 82 11.51 13.96 6.44
C ARG A 82 10.83 15.11 5.70
N GLN A 83 10.28 16.10 6.40
CA GLN A 83 9.63 17.24 5.74
C GLN A 83 10.63 18.06 4.92
N GLN A 84 11.74 18.49 5.54
CA GLN A 84 12.78 19.26 4.86
C GLN A 84 13.39 18.48 3.69
N LEU A 85 13.68 17.19 3.91
CA LEU A 85 14.23 16.33 2.88
C LEU A 85 13.27 16.20 1.68
N LEU A 86 11.96 16.06 1.92
CA LEU A 86 10.96 16.03 0.85
C LEU A 86 10.87 17.35 0.09
N GLU A 87 10.90 18.49 0.77
CA GLU A 87 10.92 19.81 0.14
C GLU A 87 12.11 19.94 -0.82
N MET A 88 13.29 19.49 -0.41
CA MET A 88 14.50 19.48 -1.25
C MET A 88 14.34 18.59 -2.48
N LEU A 89 13.80 17.37 -2.32
CA LEU A 89 13.56 16.45 -3.42
C LEU A 89 12.54 17.02 -4.43
N LEU A 90 11.42 17.57 -3.93
CA LEU A 90 10.38 18.20 -4.76
C LEU A 90 10.92 19.41 -5.52
N ALA A 91 11.74 20.25 -4.89
CA ALA A 91 12.38 21.40 -5.52
C ALA A 91 13.33 20.99 -6.66
N HIS A 92 13.87 19.77 -6.61
CA HIS A 92 14.75 19.21 -7.64
C HIS A 92 14.02 18.31 -8.64
N GLY A 93 12.68 18.35 -8.67
CA GLY A 93 11.87 17.72 -9.72
C GLY A 93 11.49 16.27 -9.44
N LEU A 94 11.44 15.85 -8.17
CA LEU A 94 10.86 14.55 -7.80
C LEU A 94 9.42 14.45 -8.31
N ASP A 95 9.16 13.50 -9.20
CA ASP A 95 7.81 13.23 -9.69
C ASP A 95 7.06 12.30 -8.75
N VAL A 96 6.12 12.87 -8.01
CA VAL A 96 5.25 12.14 -7.07
C VAL A 96 4.23 11.25 -7.78
N ASN A 97 4.03 11.43 -9.09
CA ASN A 97 3.08 10.66 -9.89
C ASN A 97 3.72 9.47 -10.61
N GLN A 98 5.02 9.24 -10.42
CA GLN A 98 5.65 8.04 -10.95
C GLN A 98 4.91 6.79 -10.43
N VAL A 99 4.48 5.94 -11.35
CA VAL A 99 3.71 4.73 -11.02
C VAL A 99 4.65 3.62 -10.56
N TYR A 100 4.33 3.03 -9.42
CA TYR A 100 4.91 1.79 -8.92
C TYR A 100 3.88 0.66 -9.03
N THR A 101 4.38 -0.57 -9.16
CA THR A 101 3.56 -1.79 -9.20
C THR A 101 3.91 -2.65 -8.00
N LEU A 102 2.92 -2.97 -7.17
CA LEU A 102 3.14 -3.84 -6.01
C LEU A 102 3.39 -5.28 -6.47
N GLU A 103 4.65 -5.73 -6.38
CA GLU A 103 5.02 -7.11 -6.67
C GLU A 103 4.49 -8.09 -5.61
N GLY A 104 4.07 -9.28 -6.03
CA GLY A 104 3.71 -10.37 -5.12
C GLY A 104 2.28 -10.34 -4.57
N HIS A 105 1.51 -9.27 -4.77
CA HIS A 105 0.07 -9.31 -4.51
C HIS A 105 -0.59 -10.35 -5.44
N ARG A 106 -1.24 -11.35 -4.85
CA ARG A 106 -1.96 -12.40 -5.58
C ARG A 106 -3.44 -12.31 -5.24
N SER A 107 -4.21 -12.02 -6.26
CA SER A 107 -5.65 -12.14 -6.26
C SER A 107 -6.05 -12.78 -7.58
N ILE A 108 -6.94 -13.77 -7.54
CA ILE A 108 -7.44 -14.42 -8.76
C ILE A 108 -8.31 -13.46 -9.59
N VAL A 109 -8.83 -12.42 -8.94
CA VAL A 109 -9.73 -11.40 -9.53
C VAL A 109 -9.14 -9.99 -9.54
N ARG A 110 -8.00 -9.73 -8.87
CA ARG A 110 -7.33 -8.41 -8.88
C ARG A 110 -5.96 -8.49 -9.53
N GLN A 111 -5.64 -7.44 -10.26
CA GLN A 111 -4.43 -7.28 -11.05
C GLN A 111 -3.26 -6.75 -10.24
N PRO A 112 -2.04 -6.70 -10.82
CA PRO A 112 -0.93 -5.98 -10.22
C PRO A 112 -1.38 -4.57 -9.82
N LEU A 113 -1.15 -4.26 -8.55
CA LEU A 113 -1.71 -3.11 -7.90
C LEU A 113 -0.79 -1.90 -8.19
N HIS A 114 -1.24 -1.02 -9.08
CA HIS A 114 -0.49 0.15 -9.53
C HIS A 114 -0.88 1.42 -8.78
N PHE A 115 0.11 2.25 -8.43
CA PHE A 115 -0.14 3.52 -7.74
C PHE A 115 1.00 4.53 -7.86
N PRO A 116 0.71 5.84 -7.74
CA PRO A 116 1.71 6.89 -7.72
C PRO A 116 2.46 6.86 -6.40
N VAL A 117 3.79 6.84 -6.47
CA VAL A 117 4.70 6.78 -5.31
C VAL A 117 4.47 7.90 -4.28
N GLY A 118 3.94 9.05 -4.69
CA GLY A 118 3.56 10.13 -3.79
C GLY A 118 2.55 9.73 -2.71
N LEU A 119 1.77 8.67 -2.93
CA LEU A 119 0.86 8.13 -1.93
C LEU A 119 1.57 7.63 -0.66
N TYR A 120 2.86 7.27 -0.72
CA TYR A 120 3.62 6.95 0.49
C TYR A 120 3.71 8.11 1.48
N ALA A 121 3.54 9.36 1.02
CA ALA A 121 3.47 10.53 1.89
C ALA A 121 2.25 10.52 2.81
N ALA A 122 1.22 9.72 2.51
CA ALA A 122 0.01 9.60 3.33
C ALA A 122 0.31 9.17 4.78
N ARG A 123 1.42 8.43 5.00
CA ARG A 123 1.87 7.98 6.32
C ARG A 123 2.13 9.13 7.31
N HIS A 124 2.46 10.33 6.81
CA HIS A 124 2.79 11.48 7.66
C HIS A 124 2.07 12.75 7.17
N PRO A 125 1.29 13.44 8.03
CA PRO A 125 0.52 14.62 7.65
C PRO A 125 1.35 15.75 7.02
N GLU A 126 2.57 15.95 7.53
CA GLU A 126 3.50 16.95 7.05
C GLU A 126 3.97 16.65 5.63
N LEU A 127 4.24 15.38 5.31
CA LEU A 127 4.61 14.96 3.95
C LEU A 127 3.41 15.04 3.02
N TRP A 128 2.26 14.55 3.48
CA TRP A 128 1.03 14.58 2.71
C TRP A 128 0.64 16.00 2.30
N THR A 129 0.83 16.99 3.18
CA THR A 129 0.56 18.40 2.86
C THR A 129 1.38 18.89 1.66
N LEU A 130 2.61 18.40 1.48
CA LEU A 130 3.49 18.78 0.38
C LEU A 130 3.14 18.08 -0.94
N VAL A 131 2.53 16.89 -0.87
CA VAL A 131 2.29 16.02 -2.02
C VAL A 131 0.86 16.09 -2.54
N ALA A 132 -0.14 16.26 -1.65
CA ALA A 132 -1.56 16.11 -1.98
C ALA A 132 -2.01 16.98 -3.16
N THR A 133 -1.47 18.20 -3.29
CA THR A 133 -1.81 19.13 -4.37
C THR A 133 -1.15 18.81 -5.72
N LYS A 134 -0.16 17.93 -5.72
CA LYS A 134 0.61 17.50 -6.91
C LYS A 134 0.20 16.11 -7.40
N LEU A 135 -0.53 15.36 -6.59
CA LEU A 135 -0.88 13.97 -6.84
C LEU A 135 -2.05 13.87 -7.82
N ASP A 136 -1.85 13.13 -8.93
CA ASP A 136 -2.89 12.78 -9.89
C ASP A 136 -3.50 11.42 -9.54
N VAL A 137 -4.44 11.45 -8.59
CA VAL A 137 -5.21 10.26 -8.19
C VAL A 137 -6.12 9.80 -9.34
N THR A 138 -6.53 10.70 -10.24
CA THR A 138 -7.41 10.39 -11.36
C THR A 138 -6.75 9.46 -12.36
N TYR A 139 -5.50 9.73 -12.74
CA TYR A 139 -4.71 8.86 -13.60
C TYR A 139 -4.56 7.45 -13.03
N THR A 140 -4.33 7.33 -11.72
CA THR A 140 -4.22 6.04 -11.01
C THR A 140 -5.51 5.22 -11.14
N MET A 141 -6.65 5.86 -10.90
CA MET A 141 -7.96 5.23 -11.07
C MET A 141 -8.15 4.76 -12.51
N HIS A 142 -7.73 5.54 -13.50
CA HIS A 142 -7.80 5.14 -14.90
C HIS A 142 -6.90 3.95 -15.25
N LEU A 143 -5.68 3.90 -14.73
CA LEU A 143 -4.76 2.80 -14.99
C LEU A 143 -5.31 1.48 -14.40
N GLN A 144 -5.80 1.52 -13.16
CA GLN A 144 -6.46 0.37 -12.51
C GLN A 144 -7.76 -0.07 -13.21
N ARG A 145 -8.41 0.79 -13.99
CA ARG A 145 -9.63 0.44 -14.77
C ARG A 145 -9.33 -0.39 -16.01
N SER A 146 -8.13 -0.28 -16.56
CA SER A 146 -7.89 -0.62 -17.97
C SER A 146 -7.64 -2.10 -18.26
N ASP A 147 -7.44 -2.93 -17.23
CA ASP A 147 -7.02 -4.31 -17.43
C ASP A 147 -8.05 -5.33 -16.83
N GLN A 148 -8.40 -6.30 -17.68
CA GLN A 148 -9.32 -7.46 -17.61
C GLN A 148 -10.77 -7.37 -17.11
N PHE A 149 -11.16 -6.51 -16.16
CA PHE A 149 -12.53 -6.63 -15.60
C PHE A 149 -13.35 -5.33 -15.50
N MET A 150 -12.80 -4.14 -15.75
CA MET A 150 -13.54 -2.86 -15.63
C MET A 150 -14.20 -2.66 -14.25
N GLU A 151 -13.72 -3.35 -13.21
CA GLU A 151 -14.43 -3.52 -11.93
C GLU A 151 -14.21 -2.38 -10.93
N THR A 152 -13.20 -1.53 -11.13
CA THR A 152 -12.85 -0.49 -10.16
C THR A 152 -13.04 0.90 -10.73
N HIS A 153 -14.15 1.55 -10.38
CA HIS A 153 -14.38 2.94 -10.76
C HIS A 153 -13.60 3.92 -9.87
N GLU A 154 -13.15 3.55 -8.66
CA GLU A 154 -12.51 4.49 -7.72
C GLU A 154 -11.44 3.81 -6.85
N LEU A 155 -10.30 4.48 -6.63
CA LEU A 155 -9.27 4.06 -5.67
C LEU A 155 -9.79 4.36 -4.26
N ASN A 156 -10.03 3.34 -3.43
CA ASN A 156 -10.47 3.57 -2.05
C ASN A 156 -9.30 3.47 -1.07
N LEU A 157 -9.52 3.86 0.18
CA LEU A 157 -8.47 3.87 1.20
C LEU A 157 -7.92 2.48 1.53
N LEU A 158 -8.74 1.43 1.47
CA LEU A 158 -8.20 0.10 1.68
C LEU A 158 -7.24 -0.26 0.56
N ASP A 159 -7.61 0.04 -0.69
CA ASP A 159 -6.71 -0.14 -1.82
C ASP A 159 -5.40 0.61 -1.54
N LEU A 160 -5.44 1.83 -1.00
CA LEU A 160 -4.24 2.57 -0.57
C LEU A 160 -3.42 1.85 0.52
N VAL A 161 -4.05 1.35 1.58
CA VAL A 161 -3.35 0.61 2.65
C VAL A 161 -2.69 -0.64 2.09
N LEU A 162 -3.39 -1.39 1.22
CA LEU A 162 -2.87 -2.58 0.56
C LEU A 162 -1.71 -2.23 -0.40
N LEU A 163 -1.86 -1.19 -1.22
CA LEU A 163 -0.87 -0.72 -2.19
C LEU A 163 0.41 -0.28 -1.50
N LEU A 164 0.26 0.44 -0.40
CA LEU A 164 1.35 1.12 0.28
C LEU A 164 1.90 0.32 1.45
N ASP A 165 1.34 -0.86 1.75
CA ASP A 165 1.68 -1.71 2.89
C ASP A 165 1.87 -0.89 4.17
N ILE A 166 0.87 -0.05 4.46
CA ILE A 166 0.92 0.87 5.60
C ILE A 166 0.47 0.11 6.85
N GLU A 167 1.41 -0.13 7.77
CA GLU A 167 1.09 -0.65 9.10
C GLU A 167 0.66 0.46 10.08
N GLU A 168 1.05 1.71 9.82
CA GLU A 168 0.77 2.87 10.67
C GLU A 168 -0.59 3.50 10.39
N GLU A 169 -1.19 4.18 11.38
CA GLU A 169 -2.50 4.81 11.16
C GLU A 169 -2.37 6.09 10.33
N LEU A 170 -3.21 6.26 9.30
CA LEU A 170 -3.35 7.54 8.62
C LEU A 170 -4.12 8.53 9.51
N THR A 171 -3.76 9.80 9.39
CA THR A 171 -4.44 10.84 10.17
C THR A 171 -5.77 11.25 9.54
N ILE A 172 -6.71 11.72 10.36
CA ILE A 172 -8.02 12.25 9.91
C ILE A 172 -7.88 13.23 8.73
N ARG A 173 -6.83 14.07 8.73
CA ARG A 173 -6.58 15.04 7.66
C ARG A 173 -6.27 14.37 6.32
N VAL A 174 -5.44 13.33 6.33
CA VAL A 174 -5.10 12.54 5.14
C VAL A 174 -6.37 11.84 4.62
N LEU A 175 -7.15 11.28 5.55
CA LEU A 175 -8.42 10.63 5.25
C LEU A 175 -9.44 11.56 4.62
N ASP A 176 -9.66 12.73 5.21
CA ASP A 176 -10.60 13.73 4.70
C ASP A 176 -10.24 14.19 3.28
N GLN A 177 -8.95 14.28 2.95
CA GLN A 177 -8.51 14.64 1.61
C GLN A 177 -8.63 13.49 0.60
N LEU A 178 -8.51 12.25 1.06
CA LEU A 178 -8.81 11.06 0.26
C LEU A 178 -10.32 10.76 0.19
N SER A 179 -11.13 11.47 0.99
CA SER A 179 -12.54 11.16 1.22
C SER A 179 -13.47 11.43 0.03
N GLU A 180 -12.96 12.17 -0.96
CA GLU A 180 -13.66 12.42 -2.22
C GLU A 180 -13.80 11.15 -3.09
N CYS A 181 -13.05 10.08 -2.77
CA CYS A 181 -13.19 8.75 -3.37
C CYS A 181 -14.33 7.97 -2.67
N LYS A 182 -15.52 7.96 -3.27
CA LYS A 182 -16.74 7.34 -2.76
C LYS A 182 -16.85 5.85 -3.06
N ALA A 183 -16.23 5.03 -2.20
CA ALA A 183 -16.74 3.68 -1.92
C ALA A 183 -16.49 3.31 -0.45
N THR A 184 -17.47 3.59 0.42
CA THR A 184 -17.37 3.50 1.91
C THR A 184 -16.09 4.13 2.46
N VAL A 185 -15.88 5.35 1.95
CA VAL A 185 -14.81 6.31 2.17
C VAL A 185 -13.97 6.06 3.42
N GLY A 186 -12.82 5.41 3.27
CA GLY A 186 -11.86 5.24 4.36
C GLY A 186 -12.22 4.30 5.51
N LEU A 187 -13.39 3.66 5.49
CA LEU A 187 -14.01 3.29 6.75
C LEU A 187 -13.43 2.07 7.48
N ALA A 188 -12.74 1.20 6.77
CA ALA A 188 -12.11 0.05 7.38
C ALA A 188 -10.72 0.36 7.97
N GLU A 189 -10.18 1.58 7.82
CA GLU A 189 -8.84 1.93 8.32
C GLU A 189 -8.65 1.68 9.83
N ARG A 190 -9.74 1.37 10.52
CA ARG A 190 -9.86 1.23 11.97
C ARG A 190 -10.60 -0.03 12.41
N LEU A 191 -10.50 -1.16 11.74
CA LEU A 191 -10.89 -2.38 12.43
C LEU A 191 -9.90 -2.77 13.57
N GLN A 192 -8.68 -2.23 13.59
CA GLN A 192 -7.84 -2.19 14.81
C GLN A 192 -8.34 -1.22 15.89
N ARG A 193 -9.24 -0.29 15.54
CA ARG A 193 -9.70 0.78 16.43
C ARG A 193 -11.24 0.82 16.43
N PRO A 194 -11.88 -0.15 17.10
CA PRO A 194 -13.35 -0.26 17.23
C PRO A 194 -14.05 1.04 17.69
N THR A 195 -13.30 2.03 18.16
CA THR A 195 -13.78 3.30 18.71
C THR A 195 -13.83 4.48 17.72
N SER A 196 -13.69 4.30 16.39
CA SER A 196 -13.67 5.48 15.50
C SER A 196 -15.03 6.17 15.39
N PRO A 197 -15.10 7.50 15.59
CA PRO A 197 -16.30 8.26 15.29
C PRO A 197 -16.75 8.17 13.81
N LEU A 198 -15.82 8.09 12.86
CA LEU A 198 -16.12 7.97 11.42
C LEU A 198 -16.80 6.62 11.12
N LEU A 199 -16.15 5.52 11.53
CA LEU A 199 -16.67 4.14 11.54
C LEU A 199 -18.09 4.05 12.11
N PHE A 200 -18.33 4.52 13.35
CA PHE A 200 -19.67 4.47 13.94
C PHE A 200 -20.68 5.26 13.11
N LYS A 201 -20.33 6.47 12.68
CA LYS A 201 -21.21 7.32 11.87
C LYS A 201 -21.59 6.67 10.54
N THR A 202 -20.67 6.03 9.83
CA THR A 202 -20.97 5.38 8.55
C THR A 202 -21.70 4.05 8.74
N ILE A 203 -21.36 3.32 9.80
CA ILE A 203 -22.13 2.15 10.25
C ILE A 203 -23.57 2.58 10.57
N GLU A 204 -23.79 3.65 11.32
CA GLU A 204 -25.13 4.16 11.70
C GLU A 204 -25.90 4.80 10.54
N ALA A 205 -25.23 5.45 9.60
CA ALA A 205 -25.85 6.22 8.50
C ALA A 205 -26.52 5.37 7.41
N ASN A 206 -26.58 4.04 7.54
CA ASN A 206 -27.11 3.13 6.52
C ASN A 206 -26.52 3.38 5.12
N ALA A 207 -25.28 3.88 5.05
CA ALA A 207 -24.58 4.18 3.80
C ALA A 207 -24.09 2.92 3.05
N TYR A 208 -24.71 1.77 3.35
CA TYR A 208 -24.53 0.46 2.72
C TYR A 208 -25.33 0.35 1.42
N LEU A 209 -25.31 1.39 0.59
CA LEU A 209 -26.02 1.37 -0.69
C LEU A 209 -25.02 1.02 -1.79
N PRO A 210 -24.93 -0.26 -2.19
CA PRO A 210 -24.19 -0.64 -3.38
C PRO A 210 -24.93 -0.08 -4.60
N THR A 211 -24.38 0.95 -5.22
CA THR A 211 -24.80 1.36 -6.55
C THR A 211 -24.14 0.42 -7.56
N PHE A 212 -24.87 -0.61 -8.01
CA PHE A 212 -24.45 -1.65 -8.97
C PHE A 212 -23.83 -1.02 -10.24
N VAL A 213 -22.71 -1.45 -10.82
CA VAL A 213 -22.32 -2.78 -11.34
C VAL A 213 -20.86 -2.99 -10.95
N TYR A 214 -20.56 -3.97 -10.10
CA TYR A 214 -19.21 -4.29 -9.57
C TYR A 214 -18.51 -3.29 -8.61
N ALA A 215 -19.19 -2.24 -8.13
CA ALA A 215 -18.62 -1.33 -7.14
C ALA A 215 -18.71 -1.84 -5.67
N LYS A 216 -17.85 -2.82 -5.38
CA LYS A 216 -17.10 -3.09 -4.14
C LYS A 216 -17.81 -3.58 -2.86
N HIS A 217 -17.14 -4.59 -2.29
CA HIS A 217 -17.44 -5.49 -1.17
C HIS A 217 -17.99 -4.86 0.12
N TYR A 218 -18.66 -5.67 0.92
CA TYR A 218 -19.24 -5.26 2.20
C TYR A 218 -18.23 -5.34 3.35
N PHE A 219 -18.49 -4.65 4.48
CA PHE A 219 -17.56 -4.67 5.63
C PHE A 219 -17.12 -6.06 6.13
N PRO A 220 -17.95 -7.13 6.11
CA PRO A 220 -17.49 -8.47 6.46
C PRO A 220 -16.31 -8.97 5.61
N PHE A 221 -16.32 -8.73 4.29
CA PHE A 221 -15.21 -9.07 3.41
C PHE A 221 -13.91 -8.38 3.85
N TYR A 222 -13.96 -7.08 4.10
CA TYR A 222 -12.77 -6.31 4.49
C TYR A 222 -12.26 -6.67 5.89
N ALA A 223 -13.16 -6.99 6.81
CA ALA A 223 -12.81 -7.52 8.11
C ALA A 223 -12.05 -8.85 8.01
N LEU A 224 -12.47 -9.75 7.11
CA LEU A 224 -11.75 -11.00 6.83
C LEU A 224 -10.36 -10.76 6.25
N ILE A 225 -10.22 -9.89 5.23
CA ILE A 225 -8.91 -9.57 4.64
C ILE A 225 -7.96 -9.01 5.70
N GLY A 226 -8.41 -8.06 6.51
CA GLY A 226 -7.60 -7.42 7.56
C GLY A 226 -7.45 -8.21 8.86
N ARG A 227 -7.99 -9.45 8.93
CA ARG A 227 -7.96 -10.35 10.11
C ARG A 227 -8.55 -9.76 11.39
N GLN A 228 -9.73 -9.18 11.27
CA GLN A 228 -10.35 -8.36 12.32
C GLN A 228 -11.33 -9.16 13.17
N THR A 229 -10.77 -10.11 13.92
CA THR A 229 -11.52 -11.12 14.69
C THR A 229 -12.46 -10.53 15.74
N THR A 230 -12.17 -9.35 16.29
CA THR A 230 -12.97 -8.69 17.33
C THR A 230 -14.23 -8.03 16.78
N LEU A 231 -14.16 -7.44 15.60
CA LEU A 231 -15.25 -6.65 15.01
C LEU A 231 -16.13 -7.46 14.08
N PHE A 232 -15.57 -8.49 13.46
CA PHE A 232 -16.26 -9.30 12.48
C PHE A 232 -17.59 -9.90 12.97
N PRO A 233 -17.71 -10.48 14.18
CA PRO A 233 -18.99 -11.04 14.63
C PRO A 233 -20.10 -10.00 14.72
N SER A 234 -19.77 -8.79 15.18
CA SER A 234 -20.73 -7.69 15.32
C SER A 234 -21.19 -7.17 13.95
N LEU A 235 -20.25 -7.04 13.00
CA LEU A 235 -20.54 -6.64 11.63
C LEU A 235 -21.44 -7.68 10.94
N LEU A 236 -21.08 -8.96 11.06
CA LEU A 236 -21.85 -10.05 10.47
C LEU A 236 -23.26 -10.11 11.07
N LYS A 237 -23.40 -10.02 12.39
CA LYS A 237 -24.71 -10.02 13.05
C LYS A 237 -25.63 -8.91 12.56
N ARG A 238 -25.08 -7.72 12.28
CA ARG A 238 -25.84 -6.63 11.68
C ARG A 238 -26.25 -6.94 10.24
N VAL A 239 -25.31 -7.44 9.43
CA VAL A 239 -25.57 -7.86 8.05
C VAL A 239 -26.68 -8.89 7.97
N MET A 240 -26.75 -9.83 8.93
CA MET A 240 -27.80 -10.86 8.97
C MET A 240 -29.21 -10.29 9.22
N GLN A 241 -29.35 -9.01 9.55
CA GLN A 241 -30.64 -8.33 9.67
C GLN A 241 -31.10 -7.69 8.35
N GLU A 242 -30.20 -7.62 7.36
CA GLU A 242 -30.47 -6.98 6.08
C GLU A 242 -31.13 -7.96 5.09
N PRO A 243 -32.03 -7.50 4.20
CA PRO A 243 -32.67 -8.35 3.18
C PRO A 243 -31.69 -9.04 2.23
N VAL A 244 -30.51 -8.44 2.03
CA VAL A 244 -29.47 -8.91 1.10
C VAL A 244 -28.36 -9.72 1.80
N ALA A 245 -28.58 -10.17 3.04
CA ALA A 245 -27.56 -10.86 3.86
C ALA A 245 -26.83 -12.01 3.13
N SER A 246 -27.55 -12.80 2.32
CA SER A 246 -26.93 -13.90 1.57
C SER A 246 -25.94 -13.43 0.51
N GLU A 247 -26.21 -12.31 -0.16
CA GLU A 247 -25.32 -11.72 -1.16
C GLU A 247 -24.07 -11.16 -0.47
N ILE A 248 -24.26 -10.50 0.68
CA ILE A 248 -23.18 -9.98 1.52
C ILE A 248 -22.26 -11.09 2.03
N CYS A 249 -22.82 -12.20 2.50
CA CYS A 249 -22.02 -13.33 3.00
C CYS A 249 -21.24 -14.03 1.87
N LYS A 250 -21.81 -14.10 0.66
CA LYS A 250 -21.10 -14.62 -0.52
C LYS A 250 -19.94 -13.71 -0.91
N ASP A 251 -20.14 -12.40 -0.88
CA ASP A 251 -19.08 -11.42 -1.11
C ASP A 251 -17.94 -11.56 -0.09
N ALA A 252 -18.25 -11.84 1.18
CA ALA A 252 -17.24 -12.09 2.22
C ALA A 252 -16.31 -13.28 1.90
N LEU A 253 -16.77 -14.29 1.16
CA LEU A 253 -15.96 -15.43 0.75
C LEU A 253 -14.81 -15.04 -0.18
N LEU A 254 -14.91 -13.88 -0.85
CA LEU A 254 -13.84 -13.38 -1.71
C LEU A 254 -12.53 -13.15 -0.92
N ALA A 255 -12.58 -13.04 0.40
CA ALA A 255 -11.38 -12.94 1.24
C ALA A 255 -10.46 -14.18 1.12
N PHE A 256 -11.01 -15.36 0.82
CA PHE A 256 -10.25 -16.59 0.56
C PHE A 256 -9.56 -16.59 -0.82
N HIS A 257 -9.70 -15.49 -1.57
CA HIS A 257 -9.09 -15.29 -2.88
C HIS A 257 -8.03 -14.18 -2.82
N ASN A 258 -7.76 -13.63 -1.62
CA ASN A 258 -6.89 -12.49 -1.41
C ASN A 258 -5.82 -12.80 -0.35
N HIS A 259 -4.55 -12.80 -0.76
CA HIS A 259 -3.42 -12.98 0.14
C HIS A 259 -2.67 -11.67 0.37
N HIS A 260 -2.40 -11.35 1.64
CA HIS A 260 -1.69 -10.15 2.04
C HIS A 260 -0.30 -10.50 2.58
N PRO A 261 0.77 -10.36 1.79
CA PRO A 261 2.11 -10.81 2.18
C PRO A 261 2.67 -10.03 3.39
N GLY A 262 2.42 -8.71 3.48
CA GLY A 262 2.82 -7.90 4.65
C GLY A 262 2.27 -8.45 5.97
N LEU A 263 0.93 -8.55 6.09
CA LEU A 263 0.30 -9.17 7.27
C LEU A 263 0.74 -10.61 7.52
N ALA A 264 0.87 -11.43 6.48
CA ALA A 264 1.31 -12.82 6.62
C ALA A 264 2.74 -12.90 7.20
N MET A 265 3.63 -12.02 6.75
CA MET A 265 4.99 -11.91 7.26
C MET A 265 5.00 -11.45 8.72
N THR A 266 4.22 -10.42 9.07
CA THR A 266 4.18 -9.85 10.42
C THR A 266 3.52 -10.78 11.44
N MET A 267 2.50 -11.54 11.03
CA MET A 267 1.69 -12.37 11.94
C MET A 267 2.06 -13.86 11.93
N GLY A 268 2.78 -14.34 10.92
CA GLY A 268 3.13 -15.76 10.76
C GLY A 268 1.88 -16.65 10.75
N ASP A 269 1.93 -17.77 11.45
CA ASP A 269 0.85 -18.78 11.49
C ASP A 269 -0.49 -18.21 12.00
N VAL A 270 -0.44 -17.17 12.84
CA VAL A 270 -1.63 -16.49 13.37
C VAL A 270 -2.48 -15.91 12.24
N TYR A 271 -1.87 -15.49 11.13
CA TYR A 271 -2.57 -14.97 9.96
C TYR A 271 -3.58 -15.97 9.38
N ILE A 272 -3.21 -17.25 9.34
CA ILE A 272 -4.02 -18.34 8.79
C ILE A 272 -5.09 -18.76 9.81
N GLU A 273 -4.72 -18.94 11.07
CA GLU A 273 -5.66 -19.35 12.12
C GLU A 273 -6.77 -18.32 12.37
N GLN A 274 -6.46 -17.03 12.25
CA GLN A 274 -7.48 -16.00 12.34
C GLN A 274 -8.49 -16.05 11.19
N LEU A 275 -8.04 -16.37 9.96
CA LEU A 275 -8.96 -16.58 8.85
C LEU A 275 -9.89 -17.78 9.11
N PHE A 276 -9.34 -18.88 9.64
CA PHE A 276 -10.13 -20.05 10.03
C PHE A 276 -11.21 -19.70 11.07
N GLY A 277 -10.83 -19.04 12.16
CA GLY A 277 -11.76 -18.65 13.22
C GLY A 277 -12.88 -17.74 12.71
N MET A 278 -12.56 -16.81 11.81
CA MET A 278 -13.58 -15.96 11.17
C MET A 278 -14.46 -16.74 10.18
N GLY A 279 -13.90 -17.75 9.51
CA GLY A 279 -14.64 -18.70 8.67
C GLY A 279 -15.68 -19.50 9.47
N LEU A 280 -15.34 -19.94 10.69
CA LEU A 280 -16.32 -20.59 11.58
C LEU A 280 -17.50 -19.66 11.90
N VAL A 281 -17.22 -18.38 12.14
CA VAL A 281 -18.27 -17.38 12.38
C VAL A 281 -19.17 -17.20 11.14
N LEU A 282 -18.61 -17.20 9.92
CA LEU A 282 -19.41 -17.21 8.69
C LEU A 282 -20.29 -18.46 8.56
N ARG A 283 -19.76 -19.64 8.91
CA ARG A 283 -20.51 -20.89 8.86
C ARG A 283 -21.67 -20.87 9.85
N ASP A 284 -21.37 -20.54 11.10
CA ASP A 284 -22.30 -20.71 12.22
C ASP A 284 -23.35 -19.57 12.27
N VAL A 285 -22.93 -18.34 11.97
CA VAL A 285 -23.80 -17.14 12.04
C VAL A 285 -24.27 -16.69 10.65
N GLY A 286 -23.38 -16.71 9.67
CA GLY A 286 -23.70 -16.33 8.28
C GLY A 286 -24.38 -17.45 7.48
N HIS A 287 -24.49 -18.65 8.06
CA HIS A 287 -25.04 -19.85 7.42
C HIS A 287 -24.38 -20.19 6.08
N VAL A 288 -23.08 -19.88 5.96
CA VAL A 288 -22.27 -20.19 4.78
C VAL A 288 -21.92 -21.68 4.76
N ASP A 289 -22.22 -22.34 3.64
CA ASP A 289 -21.84 -23.73 3.39
C ASP A 289 -20.54 -23.76 2.56
N PHE A 290 -19.39 -23.91 3.24
CA PHE A 290 -18.07 -23.90 2.60
C PHE A 290 -17.88 -25.01 1.57
N ARG A 291 -18.66 -26.10 1.63
CA ARG A 291 -18.64 -27.20 0.66
C ARG A 291 -19.14 -26.78 -0.73
N LYS A 292 -19.85 -25.65 -0.80
CA LYS A 292 -20.35 -25.05 -2.05
C LYS A 292 -19.43 -23.95 -2.58
N MET A 293 -18.33 -23.67 -1.88
CA MET A 293 -17.37 -22.68 -2.35
C MET A 293 -16.60 -23.26 -3.54
N ASP A 294 -16.44 -22.44 -4.57
CA ASP A 294 -15.72 -22.83 -5.78
C ASP A 294 -14.21 -22.88 -5.50
N ALA A 295 -13.64 -24.07 -5.63
CA ALA A 295 -12.23 -24.33 -5.38
C ALA A 295 -11.29 -23.59 -6.33
N GLU A 296 -11.76 -23.16 -7.51
CA GLU A 296 -10.96 -22.37 -8.46
C GLU A 296 -10.67 -20.97 -7.94
N TYR A 297 -11.51 -20.43 -7.06
CA TYR A 297 -11.29 -19.12 -6.48
C TYR A 297 -10.45 -19.19 -5.20
N VAL A 298 -10.29 -20.35 -4.55
CA VAL A 298 -9.49 -20.47 -3.32
C VAL A 298 -8.00 -20.46 -3.62
N LEU A 299 -7.29 -19.49 -3.02
CA LEU A 299 -5.82 -19.44 -3.12
C LEU A 299 -5.19 -20.69 -2.48
N PRO A 300 -4.09 -21.24 -3.04
CA PRO A 300 -3.42 -22.43 -2.51
C PRO A 300 -3.11 -22.37 -1.02
N GLU A 301 -2.73 -21.19 -0.52
CA GLU A 301 -2.39 -20.90 0.87
C GLU A 301 -3.57 -21.09 1.84
N TYR A 302 -4.81 -21.10 1.34
CA TYR A 302 -6.03 -21.22 2.17
C TYR A 302 -6.78 -22.53 1.95
N ARG A 303 -6.27 -23.46 1.14
CA ARG A 303 -6.93 -24.76 0.90
C ARG A 303 -7.18 -25.53 2.19
N GLU A 304 -6.15 -25.64 3.04
CA GLU A 304 -6.25 -26.33 4.33
C GLU A 304 -7.28 -25.66 5.26
N VAL A 305 -7.39 -24.33 5.22
CA VAL A 305 -8.40 -23.61 6.00
C VAL A 305 -9.81 -23.99 5.56
N VAL A 306 -10.05 -24.04 4.25
CA VAL A 306 -11.36 -24.38 3.68
C VAL A 306 -11.72 -25.84 3.96
N ASP A 307 -10.76 -26.76 3.84
CA ASP A 307 -10.96 -28.16 4.16
C ASP A 307 -11.38 -28.33 5.63
N ARG A 308 -10.70 -27.64 6.56
CA ARG A 308 -11.07 -27.63 7.98
C ARG A 308 -12.45 -27.03 8.26
N LEU A 309 -12.95 -26.13 7.42
CA LEU A 309 -14.28 -25.51 7.59
C LEU A 309 -15.41 -26.41 7.05
N ASN A 310 -15.07 -27.34 6.16
CA ASN A 310 -15.99 -28.33 5.60
C ASN A 310 -16.30 -29.47 6.57
N ASP A 311 -15.40 -29.72 7.53
CA ASP A 311 -15.54 -30.67 8.64
C ASP A 311 -16.41 -30.13 9.79
#